data_AF-A0AAC9FS27-F1
#
_entry.id   AF-A0AAC9FS27-F1
#
_cell.length_a   1.000
_cell.length_b   1.000
_cell.length_c   1.000
_cell.angle_alpha   90.00
_cell.angle_beta   90.00
_cell.angle_gamma   90.00
#
_symmetry.space_group_name_H-M   'P 1'
#
loop_
_entity.id
_entity.type
_entity.pdbx_description
1 polymer ?
#
loop_
_entity_poly.entity_id
_entity_poly.type
_entity_poly.pdbx_seq_one_letter_code
_entity_poly.pdbx_strand_id
1 'polypeptide(L)' 'MADRVLVMSEGRIAGELPREQANEQAVLKVALRPESAPSPSLAA' A
#
# COMPACT_ATOMS: atom_id res chain seq x y z
N MET A 1 3.24 -17.90 2.31
CA MET A 1 3.67 -16.77 3.17
C MET A 1 3.34 -15.48 2.41
N ALA A 2 3.04 -14.38 3.08
CA ALA A 2 2.68 -13.15 2.37
C ALA A 2 3.93 -12.43 1.85
N ASP A 3 4.07 -12.33 0.52
CA ASP A 3 5.15 -11.58 -0.13
C ASP A 3 4.95 -10.06 -0.05
N ARG A 4 3.68 -9.63 0.14
CA ARG A 4 3.25 -8.23 0.10
C ARG A 4 2.26 -7.91 1.23
N VAL A 5 2.34 -6.68 1.71
CA VAL A 5 1.49 -6.11 2.75
C VAL A 5 0.66 -4.99 2.12
N LEU A 6 -0.67 -5.08 2.23
CA LEU A 6 -1.57 -4.01 1.81
C LEU A 6 -1.77 -3.05 2.98
N VAL A 7 -1.59 -1.76 2.71
CA VAL A 7 -1.82 -0.68 3.69
C VAL A 7 -3.18 -0.06 3.38
N MET A 8 -4.04 -0.01 4.40
CA MET A 8 -5.36 0.62 4.30
C MET A 8 -5.38 1.96 5.02
N SER A 9 -6.08 2.93 4.43
CA SER A 9 -6.37 4.24 5.02
C SER A 9 -7.79 4.63 4.62
N GLU A 10 -8.58 5.14 5.58
CA GLU A 10 -9.97 5.57 5.36
C GLU A 10 -10.88 4.53 4.67
N GLY A 11 -10.69 3.25 5.00
CA GLY A 11 -11.47 2.15 4.44
C GLY A 11 -11.11 1.79 2.98
N ARG A 12 -10.06 2.38 2.42
CA ARG A 12 -9.54 2.09 1.08
C ARG A 12 -8.11 1.58 1.15
N ILE A 13 -7.65 0.89 0.10
CA ILE A 13 -6.24 0.51 -0.03
C ILE A 13 -5.46 1.76 -0.43
N ALA A 14 -4.56 2.20 0.44
CA ALA A 14 -3.68 3.34 0.20
C ALA A 14 -2.42 2.95 -0.59
N GLY A 15 -2.03 1.67 -0.54
CA GLY A 15 -0.93 1.12 -1.32
C GLY A 15 -0.45 -0.23 -0.82
N GLU A 16 0.66 -0.69 -1.37
CA GLU A 16 1.26 -1.98 -1.06
C GLU A 16 2.76 -1.84 -0.77
N LEU A 17 3.26 -2.70 0.11
CA LEU A 17 4.67 -2.77 0.49
C LEU A 17 5.15 -4.22 0.37
N PRO A 18 6.34 -4.47 -0.20
CA PRO A 18 6.97 -5.78 -0.08
C PRO A 18 7.26 -6.07 1.39
N ARG A 19 7.18 -7.34 1.79
CA ARG A 19 7.33 -7.75 3.20
C ARG A 19 8.59 -7.20 3.88
N GLU A 20 9.69 -7.14 3.15
CA GLU A 20 11.00 -6.68 3.63
C GLU A 20 11.03 -5.17 3.97
N GLN A 21 10.11 -4.40 3.38
CA GLN A 21 10.06 -2.94 3.52
C GLN A 21 8.86 -2.48 4.35
N ALA A 22 8.04 -3.42 4.86
CA ALA A 22 6.85 -3.15 5.66
C ALA A 22 7.20 -2.77 7.12
N ASN A 23 7.98 -1.70 7.29
CA ASN A 23 8.26 -1.08 8.58
C ASN A 23 7.29 0.07 8.88
N GLU A 24 7.27 0.52 10.13
CA GLU A 24 6.36 1.57 10.61
C GLU A 24 6.40 2.84 9.76
N GLN A 25 7.59 3.35 9.44
CA GLN A 25 7.74 4.57 8.65
C GLN A 25 7.21 4.41 7.22
N ALA A 26 7.48 3.27 6.59
CA ALA A 26 6.98 2.97 5.24
C ALA A 26 5.46 2.85 5.23
N VAL A 27 4.87 2.20 6.24
CA VAL A 27 3.42 2.08 6.40
C VAL A 27 2.77 3.45 6.58
N LEU A 28 3.29 4.29 7.48
CA LEU A 28 2.80 5.65 7.70
C LEU A 28 2.88 6.50 6.43
N LYS A 29 3.98 6.40 5.68
CA LYS A 29 4.15 7.13 4.42
C LYS A 29 3.12 6.73 3.37
N VAL A 30 2.73 5.46 3.31
CA VAL A 30 1.67 4.97 2.40
C VAL A 30 0.30 5.42 2.90
N ALA A 31 0.01 5.26 4.19
CA ALA A 31 -1.30 5.59 4.78
C ALA A 31 -1.64 7.10 4.74
N LEU A 32 -0.61 7.96 4.82
CA LEU A 32 -0.75 9.42 4.86
C LEU A 32 -0.53 10.09 3.49
N ARG A 33 -0.19 9.33 2.43
CA ARG A 33 -0.06 9.90 1.09
C ARG A 33 -1.46 10.34 0.60
N PRO A 34 -1.65 11.59 0.17
CA PRO A 34 -2.89 12.00 -0.48
C PRO A 34 -3.07 11.15 -1.73
N GLU A 35 -4.24 10.51 -1.87
CA GLU A 35 -4.56 9.61 -2.98
C GLU A 35 -4.14 10.24 -4.32
N SER A 36 -3.14 9.66 -4.96
CA SER A 36 -2.82 9.95 -6.35
C SER A 36 -2.53 8.65 -7.06
N ALA A 37 -3.57 8.24 -7.79
CA ALA A 37 -3.70 7.16 -8.75
C ALA A 37 -3.75 5.73 -8.17
N PRO A 38 -4.92 5.05 -8.23
CA PRO A 38 -4.93 3.60 -8.34
C PRO A 38 -4.17 3.23 -9.63
N SER A 39 -3.03 2.55 -9.51
CA SER A 39 -2.40 1.92 -10.67
C SER A 39 -3.36 0.84 -11.20
N PRO A 40 -3.86 0.94 -12.45
CA PRO A 40 -4.72 -0.06 -13.02
C PRO A 40 -3.86 -1.23 -13.47
N SER A 41 -3.93 -2.35 -12.77
CA SER A 41 -3.54 -3.64 -13.34
C SER A 41 -4.35 -4.76 -12.70
N LEU A 42 -5.61 -4.81 -13.11
CA LEU A 42 -6.35 -6.07 -13.29
C LEU A 42 -6.93 -6.05 -14.71
N ALA A 43 -6.04 -6.06 -15.71
CA ALA A 43 -6.38 -6.21 -17.11
C ALA A 43 -5.20 -6.85 -17.87
N ALA A 44 -4.96 -8.14 -17.62
CA ALA A 44 -4.38 -9.12 -18.55
C ALA A 44 -4.41 -10.50 -17.91
#